data_AF-A0A166EJM1-F1
#
_entry.id   AF-A0A166EJM1-F1
#
_cell.length_a   1.000
_cell.length_b   1.000
_cell.length_c   1.000
_cell.angle_alpha   90.00
_cell.angle_beta   90.00
_cell.angle_gamma   90.00
#
_symmetry.space_group_name_H-M   'P 1'
#
loop_
_entity.id
_entity.type
_entity.pdbx_description
1 polymer ?
#
loop_
_entity_poly.entity_id
_entity_poly.type
_entity_poly.pdbx_seq_one_letter_code
_entity_poly.pdbx_strand_id
1 'polypeptide(L)'
;VDGPAKAARGEYCDASKTEFPCAQGKGYYGRGAIQLSWNYNYGPCGRDLNEGDLLATPEKVAQDQVLAFKASFWYWTTNVRSSFKSGFGATIRAVNSRECSGGDSTEKAVNRVRYFQDYCR
;
A
#
# COMPACT_ATOMS: atom_id res chain seq x y z
N VAL A 1 3.46 11.10 -9.11
CA VAL A 1 4.18 9.93 -8.58
C VAL A 1 5.34 10.48 -7.78
N ASP A 2 5.32 10.32 -6.46
CA ASP A 2 6.42 10.83 -5.65
C ASP A 2 7.70 10.12 -6.10
N GLY A 3 8.70 10.92 -6.47
CA GLY A 3 9.96 10.46 -7.04
C GLY A 3 10.78 9.63 -6.04
N PRO A 4 12.05 9.35 -6.33
CA PRO A 4 12.94 8.54 -5.50
C PRO A 4 13.37 9.27 -4.22
N ALA A 5 12.47 10.00 -3.57
CA ALA A 5 12.70 10.67 -2.31
C ALA A 5 13.28 9.63 -1.34
N LYS A 6 14.55 9.81 -1.02
CA LYS A 6 15.30 8.99 -0.07
C LYS A 6 14.58 9.13 1.27
N ALA A 7 13.81 8.13 1.67
CA ALA A 7 13.33 8.07 3.04
C ALA A 7 14.51 8.05 4.00
N ALA A 8 14.32 8.67 5.16
CA ALA A 8 15.22 8.47 6.27
C ALA A 8 15.26 6.98 6.64
N ARG A 9 16.40 6.50 7.14
CA ARG A 9 16.61 5.10 7.49
C ARG A 9 15.53 4.64 8.49
N GLY A 10 14.84 3.53 8.20
CA GLY A 10 13.86 2.96 9.12
C GLY A 10 12.47 3.61 9.10
N GLU A 11 12.18 4.52 8.17
CA GLU A 11 10.80 5.00 8.00
C GLU A 11 9.88 3.89 7.48
N TYR A 12 8.69 3.80 8.08
CA TYR A 12 7.72 2.72 7.83
C TYR A 12 8.32 1.32 8.08
N CYS A 13 9.26 1.21 9.02
CA CYS A 13 9.76 -0.07 9.52
C CYS A 13 9.06 -0.40 10.85
N ASP A 14 8.32 -1.50 10.88
CA ASP A 14 7.86 -2.10 12.13
C ASP A 14 8.83 -3.23 12.51
N ALA A 15 9.75 -2.92 13.43
CA ALA A 15 10.76 -3.86 13.92
C ALA A 15 10.16 -5.03 14.72
N SER A 16 8.89 -4.94 15.16
CA SER A 16 8.22 -6.07 15.83
C SER A 16 7.84 -7.19 14.86
N LYS A 17 7.83 -6.92 13.55
CA LYS A 17 7.50 -7.90 12.50
C LYS A 17 8.76 -8.67 12.08
N THR A 18 9.10 -9.68 12.86
CA THR A 18 10.34 -10.47 12.69
C THR A 18 10.34 -11.40 11.48
N GLU A 19 9.17 -11.79 10.95
CA GLU A 19 9.07 -12.59 9.71
C GLU A 19 9.55 -11.80 8.48
N PHE A 20 9.38 -10.47 8.51
CA PHE A 20 9.77 -9.56 7.43
C PHE A 20 10.63 -8.42 7.99
N PRO A 21 11.88 -8.73 8.39
CA PRO A 21 12.73 -7.77 9.06
C PRO A 21 13.13 -6.62 8.13
N CYS A 22 13.31 -5.43 8.69
CA CYS A 22 13.71 -4.28 7.92
C CYS A 22 15.17 -4.39 7.47
N ALA A 23 15.41 -4.23 6.17
CA ALA A 23 16.76 -4.20 5.62
C ALA A 23 17.47 -2.89 6.00
N GLN A 24 18.76 -3.00 6.31
CA GLN A 24 19.58 -1.86 6.70
C GLN A 24 19.59 -0.78 5.61
N GLY A 25 19.33 0.46 6.00
CA GLY A 25 19.34 1.60 5.08
C GLY A 25 18.13 1.70 4.16
N LYS A 26 17.10 0.84 4.34
CA LYS A 26 15.87 0.88 3.56
C LYS A 26 14.72 1.55 4.31
N GLY A 27 13.75 2.02 3.54
CA GLY A 27 12.50 2.62 4.02
C GLY A 27 11.33 2.15 3.17
N TYR A 28 10.20 1.90 3.84
CA TYR A 28 9.03 1.23 3.27
C TYR A 28 7.83 2.18 3.13
N TYR A 29 8.07 3.42 2.71
CA TYR A 29 7.01 4.39 2.42
C TYR A 29 6.18 3.98 1.20
N GLY A 30 5.07 4.70 0.99
CA GLY A 30 4.13 4.47 -0.09
C GLY A 30 4.76 4.49 -1.48
N ARG A 31 4.61 3.40 -2.23
CA ARG A 31 4.98 3.32 -3.66
C ARG A 31 3.88 2.67 -4.48
N GLY A 32 3.87 2.98 -5.78
CA GLY A 32 2.88 2.45 -6.72
C GLY A 32 1.46 3.02 -6.51
N ALA A 33 0.49 2.44 -7.22
CA ALA A 33 -0.87 2.99 -7.31
C ALA A 33 -1.64 2.92 -5.98
N ILE A 34 -1.48 1.85 -5.20
CA ILE A 34 -2.12 1.71 -3.89
C ILE A 34 -1.29 2.29 -2.72
N GLN A 35 -0.11 2.86 -3.00
CA GLN A 35 0.82 3.34 -1.99
C GLN A 35 1.24 2.26 -0.98
N LEU A 36 1.74 1.12 -1.49
CA LEU A 36 2.23 0.00 -0.68
C LEU A 36 3.25 0.52 0.35
N SER A 37 2.98 0.28 1.62
CA SER A 37 3.74 0.82 2.75
C SER A 37 4.02 -0.27 3.79
N TRP A 38 5.09 -0.12 4.57
CA TRP A 38 5.56 -1.01 5.63
C TRP A 38 6.24 -2.31 5.21
N ASN A 39 7.30 -2.69 5.94
CA ASN A 39 8.07 -3.93 5.74
C ASN A 39 7.17 -5.18 5.67
N TYR A 40 6.18 -5.27 6.55
CA TYR A 40 5.23 -6.39 6.59
C TYR A 40 4.27 -6.46 5.39
N ASN A 41 4.25 -5.45 4.50
CA ASN A 41 3.57 -5.55 3.21
C ASN A 41 4.57 -5.77 2.07
N TYR A 42 5.73 -5.10 2.08
CA TYR A 42 6.76 -5.28 1.04
C TYR A 42 7.29 -6.72 0.99
N GLY A 43 7.63 -7.30 2.15
CA GLY A 43 8.15 -8.66 2.26
C GLY A 43 7.23 -9.73 1.63
N PRO A 44 5.99 -9.90 2.11
CA PRO A 44 5.08 -10.90 1.55
C PRO A 44 4.66 -10.55 0.12
N CYS A 45 4.52 -9.27 -0.25
CA CYS A 45 4.25 -8.89 -1.64
C CYS A 45 5.33 -9.40 -2.61
N GLY A 46 6.61 -9.22 -2.26
CA GLY A 46 7.73 -9.70 -3.09
C GLY A 46 7.76 -11.23 -3.20
N ARG A 47 7.54 -11.90 -2.06
CA ARG A 47 7.45 -13.37 -1.97
C ARG A 47 6.30 -13.92 -2.81
N ASP A 48 5.09 -13.46 -2.58
CA ASP A 48 3.87 -14.03 -3.17
C ASP A 48 3.78 -13.77 -4.69
N LEU A 49 4.33 -12.65 -5.17
CA LEU A 49 4.40 -12.34 -6.60
C LEU A 49 5.63 -12.94 -7.30
N ASN A 50 6.55 -13.56 -6.56
CA ASN A 50 7.86 -13.99 -7.06
C ASN A 50 8.64 -12.85 -7.75
N GLU A 51 8.66 -11.68 -7.11
CA GLU A 51 9.26 -10.43 -7.65
C GLU A 51 10.60 -10.06 -7.00
N GLY A 52 11.18 -11.02 -6.27
CA GLY A 52 12.43 -10.88 -5.52
C GLY A 52 12.23 -10.31 -4.11
N ASP A 53 13.36 -10.03 -3.45
CA ASP A 53 13.35 -9.46 -2.09
C ASP A 53 13.07 -7.95 -2.13
N LEU A 54 11.80 -7.61 -1.99
CA LEU A 54 11.34 -6.23 -1.88
C LEU A 54 11.64 -5.60 -0.51
N LEU A 55 12.13 -6.34 0.49
CA LEU A 55 12.67 -5.74 1.71
C LEU A 55 14.04 -5.11 1.43
N ALA A 56 14.87 -5.77 0.61
CA ALA A 56 16.16 -5.28 0.16
C ALA A 56 16.08 -4.27 -1.00
N THR A 57 15.03 -4.32 -1.82
CA THR A 57 14.86 -3.44 -3.00
C THR A 57 13.47 -2.80 -3.10
N PRO A 58 12.95 -2.15 -2.05
CA PRO A 58 11.60 -1.59 -2.04
C PRO A 58 11.37 -0.53 -3.13
N GLU A 59 12.43 0.17 -3.55
CA GLU A 59 12.40 1.11 -4.67
C GLU A 59 11.94 0.51 -6.01
N LYS A 60 12.08 -0.81 -6.21
CA LYS A 60 11.64 -1.49 -7.43
C LYS A 60 10.15 -1.26 -7.70
N VAL A 61 9.32 -1.18 -6.65
CA VAL A 61 7.87 -0.92 -6.76
C VAL A 61 7.57 0.46 -7.37
N ALA A 62 8.47 1.45 -7.25
CA ALA A 62 8.30 2.76 -7.87
C ALA A 62 8.95 2.86 -9.26
N GLN A 63 9.92 1.99 -9.57
CA GLN A 63 10.71 2.03 -10.80
C GLN A 63 10.10 1.15 -11.92
N ASP A 64 9.41 0.08 -11.54
CA ASP A 64 8.78 -0.84 -12.48
C ASP A 64 7.25 -0.66 -12.44
N GLN A 65 6.69 -0.16 -13.54
CA GLN A 65 5.25 0.08 -13.69
C GLN A 65 4.41 -1.20 -13.58
N VAL A 66 4.90 -2.32 -14.10
CA VAL A 66 4.18 -3.60 -14.05
C VAL A 66 4.16 -4.10 -12.62
N LEU A 67 5.29 -4.03 -11.93
CA LEU A 67 5.37 -4.35 -10.51
C LEU A 67 4.48 -3.43 -9.66
N ALA A 68 4.42 -2.14 -9.95
CA ALA A 68 3.57 -1.19 -9.23
C ALA A 68 2.09 -1.61 -9.28
N PHE A 69 1.60 -2.04 -10.44
CA PHE A 69 0.25 -2.56 -10.59
C PHE A 69 0.08 -3.93 -9.94
N LYS A 70 1.02 -4.88 -10.13
CA LYS A 70 0.99 -6.19 -9.46
C LYS A 70 0.90 -6.06 -7.94
N ALA A 71 1.73 -5.20 -7.34
CA ALA A 71 1.71 -4.91 -5.91
C ALA A 71 0.37 -4.31 -5.46
N SER A 72 -0.21 -3.43 -6.28
CA SER A 72 -1.52 -2.84 -6.00
C SER A 72 -2.64 -3.88 -6.01
N PHE A 73 -2.64 -4.78 -7.00
CA PHE A 73 -3.59 -5.90 -7.06
C PHE A 73 -3.38 -6.91 -5.94
N TRP A 74 -2.14 -7.28 -5.64
CA TRP A 74 -1.82 -8.16 -4.51
C TRP A 74 -2.38 -7.59 -3.20
N TYR A 75 -2.11 -6.32 -2.91
CA TYR A 75 -2.62 -5.69 -1.69
C TYR A 75 -4.16 -5.69 -1.67
N TRP A 76 -4.79 -5.35 -2.80
CA TRP A 76 -6.25 -5.39 -2.92
C TRP A 76 -6.80 -6.78 -2.64
N THR A 77 -6.27 -7.83 -3.27
CA THR A 77 -6.77 -9.19 -3.10
C THR A 77 -6.53 -9.75 -1.70
N THR A 78 -5.41 -9.38 -1.07
CA THR A 78 -5.02 -9.87 0.25
C THR A 78 -5.74 -9.16 1.39
N ASN A 79 -5.91 -7.84 1.30
CA ASN A 79 -6.36 -7.02 2.45
C ASN A 79 -7.72 -6.34 2.27
N VAL A 80 -8.19 -6.13 1.04
CA VAL A 80 -9.31 -5.21 0.76
C VAL A 80 -10.53 -5.92 0.15
N ARG A 81 -10.31 -6.86 -0.77
CA ARG A 81 -11.34 -7.49 -1.59
C ARG A 81 -12.47 -8.11 -0.77
N SER A 82 -12.16 -8.73 0.36
CA SER A 82 -13.17 -9.36 1.24
C SER A 82 -14.17 -8.33 1.80
N SER A 83 -13.72 -7.11 2.09
CA SER A 83 -14.55 -6.02 2.61
C SER A 83 -15.51 -5.45 1.56
N PHE A 84 -15.23 -5.61 0.27
CA PHE A 84 -16.11 -5.10 -0.79
C PHE A 84 -17.52 -5.70 -0.75
N LYS A 85 -17.68 -6.90 -0.17
CA LYS A 85 -19.00 -7.52 0.08
C LYS A 85 -19.90 -6.65 0.96
N SER A 86 -19.31 -5.81 1.80
CA SER A 86 -20.00 -4.85 2.67
C SER A 86 -20.11 -3.45 2.05
N GLY A 87 -19.84 -3.32 0.75
CA GLY A 87 -19.88 -2.07 -0.01
C GLY A 87 -18.53 -1.34 -0.08
N PHE A 88 -18.46 -0.36 -0.99
CA PHE A 88 -17.21 0.38 -1.26
C PHE A 88 -16.68 1.13 -0.03
N GLY A 89 -17.54 1.67 0.83
CA GLY A 89 -17.12 2.32 2.09
C GLY A 89 -16.31 1.41 3.02
N ALA A 90 -16.61 0.11 3.05
CA ALA A 90 -15.83 -0.86 3.83
C ALA A 90 -14.42 -1.07 3.23
N THR A 91 -14.26 -0.94 1.91
CA THR A 91 -12.93 -0.96 1.28
C THR A 91 -12.10 0.28 1.58
N ILE A 92 -12.73 1.46 1.70
CA ILE A 92 -12.03 2.67 2.16
C ILE A 92 -11.45 2.45 3.56
N ARG A 93 -12.24 1.87 4.46
CA ARG A 93 -11.78 1.51 5.81
C ARG A 93 -10.63 0.49 5.80
N ALA A 94 -10.71 -0.50 4.91
CA ALA A 94 -9.67 -1.52 4.79
C ALA A 94 -8.34 -0.95 4.23
N VAL A 95 -8.41 0.02 3.32
CA VAL A 95 -7.23 0.72 2.78
C VAL A 95 -6.64 1.69 3.82
N ASN A 96 -7.48 2.51 4.44
CA ASN A 96 -7.04 3.50 5.42
C ASN A 96 -8.18 3.86 6.38
N SER A 97 -8.25 3.15 7.50
CA SER A 97 -9.31 3.33 8.51
C SER A 97 -9.37 4.74 9.11
N ARG A 98 -8.25 5.49 9.09
CA ARG A 98 -8.20 6.87 9.60
C ARG A 98 -9.08 7.83 8.81
N GLU A 99 -9.36 7.54 7.54
CA GLU A 99 -10.26 8.34 6.69
C GLU A 99 -11.73 8.23 7.10
N CYS A 100 -12.05 7.29 7.99
CA CYS A 100 -13.40 7.07 8.49
C CYS A 100 -13.66 7.68 9.88
N SER A 101 -12.71 8.46 10.43
CA SER A 101 -12.74 8.95 11.82
C SER A 101 -13.22 10.40 11.98
N GLY A 102 -13.59 11.10 10.90
CA GLY A 102 -14.08 12.49 10.92
C GLY A 102 -12.99 13.55 10.64
N GLY A 103 -13.39 14.82 10.49
CA GLY A 103 -12.50 15.94 10.13
C GLY A 103 -11.99 15.86 8.68
N ASP A 104 -10.80 16.41 8.39
CA ASP A 104 -10.14 16.42 7.05
C ASP A 104 -10.00 15.01 6.44
N SER A 105 -9.96 13.99 7.29
CA SER A 105 -9.92 12.59 6.90
C SER A 105 -11.17 12.17 6.09
N THR A 106 -12.30 12.85 6.31
CA THR A 106 -13.57 12.66 5.60
C THR A 106 -13.48 13.09 4.14
N GLU A 107 -12.76 14.18 3.83
CA GLU A 107 -12.64 14.68 2.45
C GLU A 107 -11.93 13.65 1.55
N LYS A 108 -10.93 12.96 2.08
CA LYS A 108 -10.24 11.87 1.37
C LYS A 108 -11.20 10.71 1.07
N ALA A 109 -12.01 10.31 2.06
CA ALA A 109 -13.03 9.29 1.86
C ALA A 109 -14.08 9.72 0.82
N VAL A 110 -14.55 10.98 0.86
CA VAL A 110 -15.48 11.56 -0.11
C VAL A 110 -14.92 11.52 -1.52
N ASN A 111 -13.65 11.90 -1.71
CA ASN A 111 -12.99 11.85 -3.02
C ASN A 111 -12.90 10.42 -3.56
N ARG A 112 -12.62 9.42 -2.70
CA ARG A 112 -12.65 8.00 -3.12
C ARG A 112 -14.03 7.59 -3.61
N VAL A 113 -15.09 7.96 -2.88
CA VAL A 113 -16.48 7.66 -3.28
C VAL A 113 -16.80 8.32 -4.62
N ARG A 114 -16.40 9.57 -4.83
CA ARG A 114 -16.60 10.27 -6.10
C ARG A 114 -15.98 9.52 -7.28
N TYR A 115 -14.69 9.17 -7.19
CA TYR A 115 -14.03 8.42 -8.27
C TYR A 115 -14.67 7.05 -8.51
N PHE A 116 -15.08 6.36 -7.45
CA PHE A 116 -15.78 5.08 -7.59
C PHE A 116 -17.10 5.23 -8.33
N GLN A 117 -17.91 6.25 -7.98
CA GLN A 117 -19.16 6.54 -8.68
C GLN A 117 -18.93 6.91 -10.14
N ASP A 118 -17.90 7.70 -10.44
CA ASP A 118 -17.57 8.08 -11.81
C ASP A 118 -17.14 6.88 -12.67
N TYR A 119 -16.39 5.92 -12.10
CA TYR A 119 -15.99 4.68 -12.81
C TYR A 119 -17.09 3.62 -12.90
N CYS A 120 -18.15 3.71 -12.09
CA CYS A 120 -19.29 2.80 -12.14
C CYS A 120 -20.40 3.25 -13.10
N ARG A 121 -20.25 4.41 -13.75
CA ARG A 121 -21.12 4.84 -14.86
C ARG A 121 -20.77 4.09 -16.14
#